data_AF-A0A497MHF6-F1
#
_entry.id   AF-A0A497MHF6-F1
#
_cell.length_a   1.000
_cell.length_b   1.000
_cell.length_c   1.000
_cell.angle_alpha   90.00
_cell.angle_beta   90.00
_cell.angle_gamma   90.00
#
_symmetry.space_group_name_H-M   'P 1'
#
loop_
_entity.id
_entity.type
_entity.pdbx_description
1 polymer ?
#
loop_
_entity_poly.entity_id
_entity_poly.type
_entity_poly.pdbx_seq_one_letter_code
_entity_poly.pdbx_strand_id
1 'polypeptide(L)'
;MRVLNRGLSPVLAVLLLILVTVSLASILFLWGQDLLASTSEAILTHESAMAQLSRQLISIEAVSFCDAMYFDGWVNYPRWPPQHGVGVAVARQAVKIVVRNLGKGEVEVGAVYFGPLGKARLYRPFKVLHRDNWQAPTCHCAIGDPGDDTVWYVSSLGTEEGCTPGTGCAFSAGRSCGYQGTLTTIYAEYRNIRRTFDTTQKKGTAWVYSFKADGSPCSRGILQPKGFAVIHLYLEKPWTPGETYLIKVATKKGRTIETVATPSA
;
A
#
# COMPACT_ATOMS: atom_id res chain seq x y z
N MET A 1 -80.80 -16.61 -43.15
CA MET A 1 -79.46 -16.19 -42.66
C MET A 1 -78.53 -16.06 -43.85
N ARG A 2 -78.23 -14.84 -44.31
CA ARG A 2 -77.16 -14.58 -45.30
C ARG A 2 -75.91 -14.19 -44.53
N VAL A 3 -74.91 -15.07 -44.52
CA VAL A 3 -73.58 -14.77 -44.00
C VAL A 3 -72.87 -13.88 -45.02
N LEU A 4 -72.62 -12.63 -44.65
CA LEU A 4 -71.97 -11.64 -45.49
C LEU A 4 -70.44 -11.83 -45.42
N ASN A 5 -69.88 -12.76 -46.18
CA ASN A 5 -68.42 -12.85 -46.37
C ASN A 5 -67.96 -11.71 -47.30
N ARG A 6 -67.69 -10.52 -46.73
CA ARG A 6 -66.95 -9.46 -47.43
C ARG A 6 -65.46 -9.79 -47.36
N GLY A 7 -64.94 -10.39 -48.42
CA GLY A 7 -63.50 -10.58 -48.59
C GLY A 7 -62.77 -9.22 -48.60
N LEU A 8 -61.63 -9.15 -47.92
CA LEU A 8 -60.74 -7.99 -48.00
C LEU A 8 -60.37 -7.73 -49.46
N SER A 9 -60.54 -6.49 -49.92
CA SER A 9 -60.06 -6.06 -51.24
C SER A 9 -58.54 -6.31 -51.35
N PRO A 10 -58.03 -6.84 -52.47
CA PRO A 10 -56.60 -7.06 -52.69
C PRO A 10 -55.76 -5.79 -52.45
N VAL A 11 -56.31 -4.63 -52.78
CA VAL A 11 -55.66 -3.32 -52.58
C VAL A 11 -55.53 -2.98 -51.09
N LEU A 12 -56.54 -3.29 -50.29
CA LEU A 12 -56.54 -3.05 -48.85
C LEU A 12 -55.54 -4.00 -48.14
N ALA A 13 -55.44 -5.25 -48.61
CA ALA A 13 -54.47 -6.22 -48.10
C ALA A 13 -53.02 -5.77 -48.37
N VAL A 14 -52.73 -5.25 -49.56
CA VAL A 14 -51.39 -4.73 -49.92
C VAL A 14 -51.02 -3.51 -49.07
N LEU A 15 -51.95 -2.57 -48.87
CA LEU A 15 -51.71 -1.38 -48.04
C LEU A 15 -51.41 -1.76 -46.58
N LEU A 16 -52.15 -2.72 -46.02
CA LEU A 16 -51.89 -3.24 -44.66
C LEU A 16 -50.53 -3.92 -44.56
N LEU A 17 -50.15 -4.70 -45.58
CA LEU A 17 -48.85 -5.39 -45.62
C LEU A 17 -47.70 -4.37 -45.61
N ILE A 18 -47.79 -3.33 -46.44
CA ILE A 18 -46.78 -2.26 -46.50
C ILE A 18 -46.66 -1.59 -45.13
N LEU A 19 -47.79 -1.24 -44.50
CA LEU A 19 -47.81 -0.54 -43.23
C LEU A 19 -47.18 -1.39 -42.11
N VAL A 20 -47.51 -2.69 -42.05
CA VAL A 20 -46.90 -3.64 -41.11
C VAL A 20 -45.41 -3.79 -41.36
N THR A 21 -44.96 -3.91 -42.61
CA THR A 21 -43.53 -4.03 -42.91
C THR A 21 -42.74 -2.79 -42.52
N VAL A 22 -43.28 -1.59 -42.73
CA VAL A 22 -42.62 -0.34 -42.34
C VAL A 22 -42.55 -0.20 -40.82
N SER A 23 -43.64 -0.54 -40.11
CA SER A 23 -43.65 -0.54 -38.64
C SER A 23 -42.71 -1.57 -38.04
N LEU A 24 -42.61 -2.76 -38.64
CA LEU A 24 -41.67 -3.79 -38.17
C LEU A 24 -40.22 -3.36 -38.41
N ALA A 25 -39.93 -2.75 -39.56
CA ALA A 25 -38.60 -2.24 -39.89
C ALA A 25 -38.15 -1.13 -38.93
N SER A 26 -39.03 -0.21 -38.54
CA SER A 26 -38.68 0.86 -37.60
C SER A 26 -38.44 0.35 -36.17
N ILE A 27 -39.22 -0.64 -35.71
CA ILE A 27 -38.98 -1.29 -34.40
C ILE A 27 -37.62 -1.99 -34.40
N LEU A 28 -37.32 -2.77 -35.45
CA LEU A 28 -36.03 -3.46 -35.57
C LEU A 28 -34.85 -2.48 -35.64
N PHE A 29 -35.03 -1.35 -36.31
CA PHE A 29 -34.01 -0.31 -36.41
C PHE A 29 -33.75 0.38 -35.06
N LEU A 30 -34.80 0.72 -34.31
CA LEU A 30 -34.67 1.30 -32.97
C LEU A 30 -34.00 0.32 -31.99
N TRP A 31 -34.43 -0.95 -31.99
CA TRP A 31 -33.81 -1.99 -31.16
C TRP A 31 -32.34 -2.24 -31.51
N GLY A 32 -32.00 -2.19 -32.81
CA GLY A 32 -30.62 -2.32 -33.27
C GLY A 32 -29.71 -1.19 -32.79
N GLN A 33 -30.22 0.04 -32.73
CA GLN A 33 -29.47 1.18 -32.20
C GLN A 33 -29.21 1.08 -30.70
N ASP A 34 -30.22 0.69 -29.91
CA ASP A 34 -30.08 0.50 -28.46
C ASP A 34 -29.12 -0.64 -28.11
N LEU A 35 -29.15 -1.74 -28.89
CA LEU A 35 -28.21 -2.84 -28.74
C LEU A 35 -26.76 -2.42 -29.04
N LEU A 36 -26.54 -1.64 -30.10
CA LEU A 36 -25.21 -1.15 -30.44
C LEU A 36 -24.68 -0.12 -29.42
N ALA A 37 -25.54 0.76 -28.92
CA ALA A 37 -25.18 1.72 -27.89
C ALA A 37 -24.77 1.02 -26.58
N SER A 38 -25.63 0.13 -26.07
CA SER A 38 -25.37 -0.60 -24.83
C SER A 38 -24.14 -1.51 -24.90
N THR A 39 -23.91 -2.18 -26.04
CA THR A 39 -22.69 -2.98 -26.25
C THR A 39 -21.44 -2.12 -26.36
N SER A 40 -21.51 -0.95 -27.01
CA SER A 40 -20.37 -0.02 -27.09
C SER A 40 -19.97 0.54 -25.73
N GLU A 41 -20.94 0.93 -24.90
CA GLU A 41 -20.68 1.41 -23.54
C GLU A 41 -20.10 0.29 -22.66
N ALA A 42 -20.62 -0.94 -22.78
CA ALA A 42 -20.07 -2.10 -22.07
C ALA A 42 -18.62 -2.40 -22.48
N ILE A 43 -18.29 -2.29 -23.78
CA ILE A 43 -16.92 -2.48 -24.27
C ILE A 43 -16.00 -1.36 -23.78
N LEU A 44 -16.42 -0.09 -23.87
CA LEU A 44 -15.63 1.05 -23.42
C LEU A 44 -15.40 1.04 -21.90
N THR A 45 -16.42 0.65 -21.13
CA THR A 45 -16.28 0.46 -19.67
C THR A 45 -15.34 -0.69 -19.35
N HIS A 46 -15.39 -1.80 -20.10
CA HIS A 46 -14.46 -2.91 -19.94
C HIS A 46 -13.02 -2.54 -20.35
N GLU A 47 -12.82 -1.85 -21.49
CA GLU A 47 -11.51 -1.38 -21.94
C GLU A 47 -10.88 -0.37 -20.99
N SER A 48 -11.67 0.59 -20.49
CA SER A 48 -11.19 1.57 -19.51
C SER A 48 -10.85 0.92 -18.17
N ALA A 49 -11.65 -0.05 -17.71
CA ALA A 49 -11.34 -0.87 -16.54
C ALA A 49 -10.04 -1.66 -16.74
N MET A 50 -9.85 -2.30 -17.90
CA MET A 50 -8.64 -3.05 -18.20
C MET A 50 -7.40 -2.16 -18.35
N ALA A 51 -7.55 -0.99 -18.97
CA ALA A 51 -6.48 0.01 -19.06
C ALA A 51 -6.08 0.52 -17.66
N GLN A 52 -7.04 0.75 -16.77
CA GLN A 52 -6.78 1.12 -15.37
C GLN A 52 -6.09 -0.02 -14.60
N LEU A 53 -6.51 -1.27 -14.83
CA LEU A 53 -5.89 -2.46 -14.24
C LEU A 53 -4.44 -2.66 -14.71
N SER A 54 -4.12 -2.36 -15.98
CA SER A 54 -2.73 -2.45 -16.47
C SER A 54 -1.82 -1.35 -15.92
N ARG A 55 -2.37 -0.18 -15.56
CA ARG A 55 -1.60 0.97 -15.07
C ARG A 55 -1.11 0.83 -13.63
N GLN A 56 -1.79 0.04 -12.80
CA GLN A 56 -1.46 -0.12 -11.38
C GLN A 56 -1.22 -1.59 -11.03
N LEU A 57 -0.36 -2.25 -11.79
CA LEU A 57 0.08 -3.60 -11.52
C LEU A 57 1.08 -3.56 -10.34
N ILE A 58 0.79 -4.28 -9.26
CA ILE A 58 1.74 -4.49 -8.16
C ILE A 58 1.97 -5.99 -7.94
N SER A 59 3.11 -6.36 -7.36
CA SER A 59 3.44 -7.74 -7.01
C SER A 59 4.18 -7.79 -5.67
N ILE A 60 3.98 -8.85 -4.89
CA ILE A 60 4.79 -9.15 -3.70
C ILE A 60 6.01 -9.93 -4.18
N GLU A 61 7.20 -9.38 -4.00
CA GLU A 61 8.45 -10.02 -4.45
C GLU A 61 9.07 -10.89 -3.37
N ALA A 62 8.96 -10.47 -2.12
CA ALA A 62 9.53 -11.18 -0.99
C ALA A 62 8.72 -10.93 0.28
N VAL A 63 8.61 -11.97 1.10
CA VAL A 63 8.17 -11.88 2.49
C VAL A 63 9.27 -12.50 3.34
N SER A 64 9.71 -11.76 4.35
CA SER A 64 10.71 -12.24 5.30
C SER A 64 10.17 -12.09 6.71
N PHE A 65 10.26 -13.17 7.46
CA PHE A 65 10.05 -13.17 8.90
C PHE A 65 11.40 -12.88 9.54
N CYS A 66 11.48 -11.80 10.30
CA CYS A 66 12.74 -11.28 10.81
C CYS A 66 12.54 -10.72 12.20
N ASP A 67 13.66 -10.44 12.88
CA ASP A 67 13.63 -9.65 14.10
C ASP A 67 13.82 -8.18 13.77
N ALA A 68 12.96 -7.35 14.35
CA ALA A 68 13.17 -5.92 14.48
C ALA A 68 13.88 -5.64 15.80
N MET A 69 14.89 -4.78 15.76
CA MET A 69 15.64 -4.39 16.95
C MET A 69 14.94 -3.21 17.65
N TYR A 70 14.74 -3.35 18.96
CA TYR A 70 14.24 -2.35 19.90
C TYR A 70 15.36 -1.96 20.84
N PHE A 71 15.36 -0.75 21.36
CA PHE A 71 16.35 -0.38 22.37
C PHE A 71 15.72 -0.57 23.76
N ASP A 72 16.40 -1.31 24.62
CA ASP A 72 15.87 -1.73 25.93
C ASP A 72 16.59 -1.08 27.12
N GLY A 73 17.35 -0.01 26.87
CA GLY A 73 18.03 0.77 27.91
C GLY A 73 19.54 0.77 27.78
N TRP A 74 20.16 1.52 28.67
CA TRP A 74 21.61 1.55 28.83
C TRP A 74 22.00 0.60 29.96
N VAL A 75 22.93 -0.31 29.69
CA VAL A 75 23.62 -1.02 30.78
C VAL A 75 24.81 -0.17 31.20
N ASN A 76 24.73 0.36 32.42
CA ASN A 76 25.85 1.03 33.06
C ASN A 76 26.86 -0.04 33.50
N TYR A 77 28.03 -0.07 32.89
CA TYR A 77 29.15 -0.81 33.47
C TYR A 77 29.69 -0.04 34.68
N PRO A 78 29.91 -0.69 35.83
CA PRO A 78 30.57 -0.06 36.97
C PRO A 78 32.07 0.06 36.66
N ARG A 79 32.48 0.99 35.81
CA ARG A 79 33.90 1.29 35.56
C ARG A 79 34.13 2.80 35.54
N TRP A 80 35.09 3.25 36.35
CA TRP A 80 35.57 4.62 36.41
C TRP A 80 36.73 4.83 35.42
N PRO A 81 36.78 5.96 34.68
CA PRO A 81 35.75 7.00 34.56
C PRO A 81 34.52 6.48 33.78
N PRO A 82 33.31 7.01 34.03
CA PRO A 82 32.08 6.55 33.38
C PRO A 82 32.17 6.79 31.88
N GLN A 83 32.50 5.74 31.13
CA GLN A 83 32.36 5.73 29.69
C GLN A 83 30.90 5.40 29.37
N HIS A 84 30.35 6.12 28.40
CA HIS A 84 28.99 5.97 27.88
C HIS A 84 28.51 4.52 27.94
N GLY A 85 27.34 4.27 28.55
CA GLY A 85 26.78 2.92 28.66
C GLY A 85 26.68 2.22 27.31
N VAL A 86 26.64 0.89 27.30
CA VAL A 86 26.33 0.15 26.07
C VAL A 86 24.81 0.11 25.94
N GLY A 87 24.31 0.63 24.82
CA GLY A 87 22.90 0.50 24.48
C GLY A 87 22.58 -0.96 24.20
N VAL A 88 21.62 -1.52 24.93
CA VAL A 88 21.16 -2.90 24.70
C VAL A 88 19.99 -2.84 23.74
N ALA A 89 20.09 -3.61 22.66
CA ALA A 89 18.98 -3.82 21.74
C ALA A 89 18.34 -5.20 21.98
N VAL A 90 17.01 -5.26 22.00
CA VAL A 90 16.23 -6.49 22.10
C VAL A 90 15.56 -6.75 20.76
N ALA A 91 15.78 -7.96 20.25
CA ALA A 91 15.09 -8.49 19.09
C ALA A 91 13.62 -8.76 19.42
N ARG A 92 12.70 -8.25 18.60
CA ARG A 92 11.29 -8.67 18.60
C ARG A 92 10.88 -9.05 17.20
N GLN A 93 10.05 -10.07 17.09
CA GLN A 93 9.56 -10.56 15.81
C GLN A 93 8.79 -9.49 15.03
N ALA A 94 9.10 -9.41 13.73
CA ALA A 94 8.49 -8.52 12.76
C ALA A 94 8.33 -9.25 11.42
N VAL A 95 7.67 -8.58 10.48
CA VAL A 95 7.53 -9.06 9.11
C VAL A 95 7.90 -7.95 8.13
N LYS A 96 8.77 -8.30 7.19
CA LYS A 96 9.16 -7.46 6.07
C LYS A 96 8.47 -7.96 4.80
N ILE A 97 7.82 -7.07 4.07
CA ILE A 97 7.17 -7.37 2.79
C ILE A 97 7.76 -6.43 1.74
N VAL A 98 8.26 -6.98 0.64
CA VAL A 98 8.74 -6.20 -0.51
C VAL A 98 7.68 -6.25 -1.60
N VAL A 99 7.22 -5.07 -2.02
CA VAL A 99 6.20 -4.92 -3.07
C VAL A 99 6.78 -4.11 -4.23
N ARG A 100 6.66 -4.63 -5.45
CA ARG A 100 7.08 -3.91 -6.67
C ARG A 100 5.88 -3.33 -7.40
N ASN A 101 6.04 -2.12 -7.93
CA ASN A 101 5.13 -1.55 -8.91
C ASN A 101 5.56 -1.96 -10.33
N LEU A 102 4.80 -2.87 -10.92
CA LEU A 102 4.97 -3.33 -12.29
C LEU A 102 4.15 -2.48 -13.29
N GLY A 103 3.30 -1.59 -12.79
CA GLY A 103 2.45 -0.71 -13.56
C GLY A 103 3.18 0.51 -14.12
N LYS A 104 2.47 1.24 -15.00
CA LYS A 104 2.93 2.50 -15.60
C LYS A 104 2.59 3.74 -14.78
N GLY A 105 1.71 3.62 -13.78
CA GLY A 105 1.26 4.73 -12.93
C GLY A 105 1.79 4.64 -11.50
N GLU A 106 1.67 5.75 -10.77
CA GLU A 106 1.98 5.80 -9.34
C GLU A 106 0.97 4.97 -8.52
N VAL A 107 1.46 4.33 -7.47
CA VAL A 107 0.66 3.49 -6.57
C VAL A 107 0.92 3.84 -5.11
N GLU A 108 -0.14 4.05 -4.35
CA GLU A 108 -0.09 4.23 -2.89
C GLU A 108 -0.67 3.01 -2.19
N VAL A 109 0.06 2.49 -1.19
CA VAL A 109 -0.41 1.40 -0.32
C VAL A 109 -1.52 1.95 0.58
N GLY A 110 -2.70 1.33 0.51
CA GLY A 110 -3.90 1.72 1.25
C GLY A 110 -4.17 0.85 2.48
N ALA A 111 -3.88 -0.45 2.40
CA ALA A 111 -4.02 -1.37 3.52
C ALA A 111 -3.04 -2.54 3.40
N VAL A 112 -2.62 -3.08 4.54
CA VAL A 112 -1.83 -4.31 4.61
C VAL A 112 -2.53 -5.25 5.58
N TYR A 113 -2.68 -6.51 5.22
CA TYR A 113 -3.27 -7.53 6.09
C TYR A 113 -2.26 -8.63 6.33
N PHE A 114 -2.17 -9.05 7.59
CA PHE A 114 -1.29 -10.12 8.02
C PHE A 114 -1.94 -10.92 9.15
N GLY A 115 -1.78 -12.23 9.11
CA GLY A 115 -2.18 -13.14 10.18
C GLY A 115 -2.38 -14.57 9.66
N PRO A 116 -2.67 -15.52 10.55
CA PRO A 116 -2.96 -16.90 10.15
C PRO A 116 -4.09 -16.95 9.13
N LEU A 117 -4.12 -18.01 8.30
CA LEU A 117 -5.18 -18.21 7.32
C LEU A 117 -6.58 -18.07 7.98
N GLY A 118 -7.44 -17.25 7.37
CA GLY A 118 -8.78 -16.94 7.89
C GLY A 118 -8.84 -15.98 9.09
N LYS A 119 -7.70 -15.55 9.65
CA LYS A 119 -7.61 -14.66 10.81
C LYS A 119 -6.72 -13.43 10.57
N ALA A 120 -6.49 -13.07 9.31
CA ALA A 120 -5.67 -11.92 8.95
C ALA A 120 -6.26 -10.61 9.49
N ARG A 121 -5.41 -9.77 10.09
CA ARG A 121 -5.79 -8.47 10.65
C ARG A 121 -5.25 -7.33 9.79
N LEU A 122 -5.95 -6.20 9.81
CA LEU A 122 -5.51 -4.98 9.16
C LEU A 122 -4.36 -4.33 9.95
N TYR A 123 -3.28 -4.04 9.26
CA TYR A 123 -2.19 -3.17 9.67
C TYR A 123 -2.31 -1.86 8.89
N ARG A 124 -2.54 -0.75 9.62
CA ARG A 124 -2.68 0.57 8.98
C ARG A 124 -1.33 1.02 8.40
N PRO A 125 -1.23 1.30 7.09
CA PRO A 125 0.01 1.77 6.49
C PRO A 125 0.24 3.26 6.74
N PHE A 126 1.48 3.60 7.10
CA PHE A 126 2.01 4.95 7.19
C PHE A 126 3.16 5.09 6.21
N LYS A 127 3.06 6.11 5.36
CA LYS A 127 4.10 6.43 4.40
C LYS A 127 5.32 6.97 5.14
N VAL A 128 6.49 6.43 4.80
CA VAL A 128 7.76 7.00 5.23
C VAL A 128 8.30 7.89 4.11
N LEU A 129 8.59 9.13 4.45
CA LEU A 129 9.01 10.18 3.54
C LEU A 129 10.50 10.40 3.65
N HIS A 130 11.19 10.45 2.52
CA HIS A 130 12.60 10.84 2.48
C HIS A 130 12.76 12.35 2.30
N ARG A 131 13.73 12.95 2.97
CA ARG A 131 14.17 14.34 2.76
C ARG A 131 15.69 14.42 2.83
N ASP A 132 16.22 15.30 2.00
CA ASP A 132 17.64 15.67 1.97
C ASP A 132 17.93 16.83 2.95
N ASN A 133 16.98 17.13 3.83
CA ASN A 133 17.10 18.16 4.83
C ASN A 133 16.40 17.74 6.13
N TRP A 134 16.80 18.41 7.20
CA TRP A 134 16.36 18.13 8.56
C TRP A 134 15.02 18.79 8.93
N GLN A 135 14.27 19.30 7.95
CA GLN A 135 13.01 19.97 8.21
C GLN A 135 11.87 18.96 8.21
N ALA A 136 11.46 18.55 9.41
CA ALA A 136 10.34 17.64 9.60
C ALA A 136 9.04 18.23 9.01
N PRO A 137 8.29 17.47 8.21
CA PRO A 137 6.92 17.84 7.88
C PRO A 137 6.06 17.90 9.16
N THR A 138 5.07 18.78 9.18
CA THR A 138 4.16 18.92 10.33
C THR A 138 3.56 17.57 10.73
N CYS A 139 3.54 17.26 12.03
CA CYS A 139 3.06 15.99 12.59
C CYS A 139 3.82 14.74 12.10
N HIS A 140 5.11 14.87 11.77
CA HIS A 140 5.98 13.74 11.45
C HIS A 140 7.15 13.61 12.42
N CYS A 141 7.56 12.37 12.62
CA CYS A 141 8.68 11.91 13.42
C CYS A 141 9.86 11.57 12.53
N ALA A 142 11.06 11.98 12.91
CA ALA A 142 12.28 11.58 12.21
C ALA A 142 12.66 10.13 12.53
N ILE A 143 13.20 9.43 11.55
CA ILE A 143 13.63 8.03 11.60
C ILE A 143 15.08 7.97 11.08
N GLY A 144 16.01 7.39 11.86
CA GLY A 144 17.39 7.11 11.42
C GLY A 144 18.49 7.99 12.04
N ASP A 145 19.74 7.72 11.67
CA ASP A 145 20.96 8.41 12.13
C ASP A 145 21.24 9.69 11.29
N PRO A 146 21.63 10.82 11.92
CA PRO A 146 22.14 12.02 11.23
C PRO A 146 23.51 11.94 10.53
N GLY A 147 24.17 10.78 10.51
CA GLY A 147 25.50 10.62 9.93
C GLY A 147 25.60 10.78 8.41
N ASP A 148 24.51 10.51 7.69
CA ASP A 148 24.40 10.72 6.24
C ASP A 148 23.29 11.76 5.99
N ASP A 149 23.42 12.60 4.96
CA ASP A 149 22.54 13.75 4.64
C ASP A 149 21.06 13.39 4.30
N THR A 150 20.60 12.21 4.72
CA THR A 150 19.31 11.61 4.40
C THR A 150 18.49 11.36 5.65
N VAL A 151 17.32 11.99 5.74
CA VAL A 151 16.40 11.85 6.89
C VAL A 151 15.09 11.25 6.43
N TRP A 152 14.62 10.25 7.17
CA TRP A 152 13.32 9.65 6.94
C TRP A 152 12.30 10.20 7.93
N TYR A 153 11.05 10.34 7.51
CA TYR A 153 9.97 10.89 8.33
C TYR A 153 8.71 10.05 8.23
N VAL A 154 8.05 9.76 9.36
CA VAL A 154 6.76 9.07 9.42
C VAL A 154 5.75 9.88 10.20
N SER A 155 4.46 9.76 9.88
CA SER A 155 3.42 10.43 10.68
C SER A 155 3.48 9.99 12.15
N SER A 156 3.31 10.95 13.07
CA SER A 156 3.24 10.70 14.51
C SER A 156 2.12 9.73 14.91
N LEU A 157 1.06 9.61 14.10
CA LEU A 157 -0.02 8.64 14.31
C LEU A 157 0.44 7.17 14.15
N GLY A 158 1.55 6.95 13.44
CA GLY A 158 2.19 5.65 13.28
C GLY A 158 3.22 5.32 14.36
N THR A 159 3.34 6.17 15.39
CA THR A 159 4.33 6.05 16.47
C THR A 159 3.67 5.86 17.84
N GLU A 160 4.36 5.24 18.79
CA GLU A 160 3.82 5.00 20.15
C GLU A 160 3.76 6.29 20.99
N GLU A 161 4.82 7.09 20.96
CA GLU A 161 4.96 8.23 21.88
C GLU A 161 4.50 9.57 21.30
N GLY A 162 4.26 9.64 19.98
CA GLY A 162 3.83 10.85 19.29
C GLY A 162 4.90 11.94 19.31
N CYS A 163 5.41 12.35 18.15
CA CYS A 163 6.40 13.44 18.13
C CYS A 163 5.77 14.77 18.49
N THR A 164 6.46 15.54 19.33
CA THR A 164 6.06 16.89 19.70
C THR A 164 6.10 17.78 18.44
N PRO A 165 4.95 18.26 17.91
CA PRO A 165 4.95 19.08 16.71
C PRO A 165 5.44 20.49 17.06
N GLY A 166 6.44 21.01 16.34
CA GLY A 166 6.70 22.46 16.32
C GLY A 166 7.87 23.01 17.16
N THR A 167 8.79 22.19 17.65
CA THR A 167 10.11 22.70 18.10
C THR A 167 11.15 22.34 17.04
N GLY A 168 11.69 23.36 16.36
CA GLY A 168 12.83 23.16 15.47
C GLY A 168 13.99 22.55 16.24
N CYS A 169 14.47 21.38 15.83
CA CYS A 169 15.50 20.66 16.57
C CYS A 169 16.87 21.33 16.36
N ALA A 170 17.52 21.73 17.46
CA ALA A 170 18.92 22.17 17.49
C ALA A 170 19.85 20.98 17.79
N PHE A 171 21.11 21.04 17.30
CA PHE A 171 21.95 19.88 16.98
C PHE A 171 23.28 19.85 17.77
N SER A 172 23.68 18.70 18.37
CA SER A 172 25.10 18.35 18.67
C SER A 172 25.44 16.86 18.36
N ALA A 173 26.63 16.58 17.82
CA ALA A 173 27.01 15.30 17.21
C ALA A 173 27.38 14.21 18.22
N GLY A 174 26.87 12.99 18.02
CA GLY A 174 27.22 11.80 18.81
C GLY A 174 26.59 10.55 18.20
N ARG A 175 27.34 9.43 18.24
CA ARG A 175 27.06 8.14 17.59
C ARG A 175 25.63 7.65 17.83
N SER A 176 24.90 7.33 16.77
CA SER A 176 23.48 6.97 16.82
C SER A 176 23.24 5.52 16.35
N CYS A 177 22.16 4.92 16.84
CA CYS A 177 21.66 3.61 16.39
C CYS A 177 20.25 3.82 15.82
N GLY A 178 20.10 3.53 14.53
CA GLY A 178 18.84 3.63 13.77
C GLY A 178 19.07 3.12 12.35
N TYR A 179 18.00 2.83 11.61
CA TYR A 179 18.01 2.27 10.25
C TYR A 179 19.10 2.85 9.36
N GLN A 180 20.07 2.00 9.02
CA GLN A 180 21.19 2.27 8.12
C GLN A 180 20.82 2.11 6.64
N GLY A 181 19.55 2.31 6.26
CA GLY A 181 19.17 2.36 4.85
C GLY A 181 19.37 1.06 4.04
N THR A 182 19.76 -0.05 4.66
CA THR A 182 19.98 -1.31 3.93
C THR A 182 18.75 -2.20 3.99
N LEU A 183 18.54 -2.99 2.94
CA LEU A 183 17.46 -3.98 2.85
C LEU A 183 17.55 -5.06 3.95
N THR A 184 18.63 -5.16 4.71
CA THR A 184 18.94 -6.31 5.56
C THR A 184 18.53 -6.15 7.02
N THR A 185 18.44 -4.94 7.56
CA THR A 185 18.17 -4.72 9.00
C THR A 185 17.08 -3.67 9.19
N ILE A 186 16.02 -4.01 9.92
CA ILE A 186 14.92 -3.09 10.22
C ILE A 186 14.90 -2.80 11.70
N TYR A 187 14.95 -1.52 12.05
CA TYR A 187 14.78 -1.05 13.42
C TYR A 187 13.33 -0.61 13.60
N ALA A 188 12.74 -0.94 14.73
CA ALA A 188 11.39 -0.48 15.06
C ALA A 188 11.40 0.63 16.11
N GLU A 189 12.52 0.80 16.79
CA GLU A 189 12.81 1.91 17.68
C GLU A 189 14.11 2.58 17.25
N TYR A 190 14.09 3.91 17.24
CA TYR A 190 15.19 4.75 16.79
C TYR A 190 15.56 5.68 17.92
N ARG A 191 16.80 5.56 18.41
CA ARG A 191 17.30 6.37 19.53
C ARG A 191 18.42 7.28 19.09
N ASN A 192 18.64 8.32 19.87
CA ASN A 192 19.76 9.24 19.71
C ASN A 192 19.75 10.00 18.38
N ILE A 193 18.58 10.44 17.93
CA ILE A 193 18.51 11.67 17.12
C ILE A 193 18.80 12.83 18.11
N ARG A 194 20.08 12.95 18.48
CA ARG A 194 20.70 13.98 19.33
C ARG A 194 19.95 14.31 20.64
N ARG A 195 19.74 13.27 21.48
CA ARG A 195 19.35 13.36 22.90
C ARG A 195 17.94 13.86 23.24
N THR A 196 16.98 13.93 22.30
CA THR A 196 15.65 14.46 22.65
C THR A 196 14.44 13.70 22.14
N PHE A 197 14.58 12.77 21.19
CA PHE A 197 13.41 12.04 20.67
C PHE A 197 13.76 10.60 20.32
N ASP A 198 12.98 9.68 20.89
CA ASP A 198 12.95 8.28 20.48
C ASP A 198 11.71 8.11 19.57
N THR A 199 11.90 7.51 18.39
CA THR A 199 10.78 7.22 17.49
C THR A 199 10.54 5.72 17.48
N THR A 200 9.42 5.31 18.09
CA THR A 200 9.01 3.91 18.18
C THR A 200 7.80 3.67 17.31
N GLN A 201 7.89 2.68 16.41
CA GLN A 201 6.75 2.24 15.63
C GLN A 201 5.63 1.74 16.54
N LYS A 202 4.40 2.16 16.27
CA LYS A 202 3.23 1.66 16.98
C LYS A 202 2.91 0.23 16.58
N LYS A 203 2.70 -0.67 17.55
CA LYS A 203 2.20 -2.03 17.29
C LYS A 203 0.91 -2.02 16.46
N GLY A 204 0.73 -3.03 15.60
CA GLY A 204 -0.44 -3.12 14.72
C GLY A 204 -0.42 -2.14 13.55
N THR A 205 0.72 -1.50 13.27
CA THR A 205 0.89 -0.58 12.13
C THR A 205 1.90 -1.11 11.12
N ALA A 206 1.83 -0.57 9.91
CA ALA A 206 2.78 -0.83 8.84
C ALA A 206 3.50 0.46 8.45
N TRP A 207 4.83 0.45 8.36
CA TRP A 207 5.59 1.56 7.81
C TRP A 207 6.04 1.22 6.39
N VAL A 208 5.81 2.14 5.45
CA VAL A 208 5.99 1.92 4.01
C VAL A 208 7.12 2.81 3.50
N TYR A 209 8.30 2.23 3.34
CA TYR A 209 9.45 2.87 2.72
C TYR A 209 9.38 2.67 1.21
N SER A 210 9.31 3.77 0.45
CA SER A 210 9.19 3.69 -1.01
C SER A 210 10.50 4.08 -1.68
N PHE A 211 10.87 3.35 -2.72
CA PHE A 211 12.08 3.53 -3.50
C PHE A 211 11.74 3.61 -4.98
N LYS A 212 12.52 4.39 -5.73
CA LYS A 212 12.45 4.46 -7.18
C LYS A 212 13.08 3.21 -7.80
N ALA A 213 12.97 3.09 -9.12
CA ALA A 213 13.49 1.93 -9.86
C ALA A 213 15.01 1.73 -9.73
N ASP A 214 15.76 2.83 -9.52
CA ASP A 214 17.21 2.85 -9.28
C ASP A 214 17.59 2.53 -7.82
N GLY A 215 16.60 2.26 -6.95
CA GLY A 215 16.81 2.03 -5.52
C GLY A 215 16.95 3.30 -4.70
N SER A 216 16.93 4.49 -5.31
CA SER A 216 16.96 5.75 -4.56
C SER A 216 15.65 5.97 -3.77
N PRO A 217 15.72 6.60 -2.59
CA PRO A 217 14.53 6.95 -1.81
C PRO A 217 13.50 7.78 -2.58
N CYS A 218 12.21 7.51 -2.36
CA CYS A 218 11.11 8.32 -2.87
C CYS A 218 10.62 9.31 -1.80
N SER A 219 10.85 10.60 -2.03
CA SER A 219 10.46 11.68 -1.10
C SER A 219 8.95 11.79 -0.88
N ARG A 220 8.13 11.29 -1.81
CA ARG A 220 6.66 11.30 -1.69
C ARG A 220 6.09 10.09 -0.92
N GLY A 221 6.90 9.05 -0.66
CA GLY A 221 6.41 7.81 -0.04
C GLY A 221 5.35 7.08 -0.88
N ILE A 222 5.42 7.22 -2.20
CA ILE A 222 4.51 6.62 -3.19
C ILE A 222 5.34 5.74 -4.12
N LEU A 223 4.84 4.55 -4.47
CA LEU A 223 5.53 3.64 -5.39
C LEU A 223 5.45 4.21 -6.81
N GLN A 224 6.60 4.66 -7.30
CA GLN A 224 6.78 5.09 -8.69
C GLN A 224 6.72 3.89 -9.65
N PRO A 225 6.42 4.08 -10.94
CA PRO A 225 6.50 3.01 -11.94
C PRO A 225 7.85 2.30 -11.88
N LYS A 226 7.86 0.96 -11.91
CA LYS A 226 9.04 0.09 -11.73
C LYS A 226 9.78 0.19 -10.38
N GLY A 227 9.39 1.13 -9.52
CA GLY A 227 9.89 1.24 -8.15
C GLY A 227 9.35 0.14 -7.25
N PHE A 228 9.81 0.12 -6.00
CA PHE A 228 9.40 -0.86 -5.01
C PHE A 228 9.19 -0.20 -3.65
N ALA A 229 8.51 -0.88 -2.75
CA ALA A 229 8.38 -0.50 -1.37
C ALA A 229 8.77 -1.66 -0.45
N VAL A 230 9.38 -1.29 0.67
CA VAL A 230 9.61 -2.16 1.81
C VAL A 230 8.59 -1.79 2.87
N ILE A 231 7.71 -2.72 3.17
CA ILE A 231 6.66 -2.59 4.18
C ILE A 231 7.14 -3.34 5.42
N HIS A 232 7.24 -2.62 6.53
CA HIS A 232 7.59 -3.19 7.82
C HIS A 232 6.37 -3.26 8.72
N LEU A 233 6.00 -4.46 9.14
CA LEU A 233 4.91 -4.71 10.07
C LEU A 233 5.46 -4.89 11.48
N TYR A 234 5.04 -4.01 12.39
CA TYR A 234 5.24 -4.27 13.81
C TYR A 234 4.04 -5.01 14.38
N LEU A 235 4.23 -6.29 14.71
CA LEU A 235 3.17 -7.19 15.10
C LEU A 235 2.67 -6.93 16.53
N GLU A 236 1.35 -7.07 16.71
CA GLU A 236 0.74 -7.12 18.06
C GLU A 236 1.02 -8.45 18.76
N LYS A 237 1.17 -9.52 17.98
CA LYS A 237 1.44 -10.87 18.45
C LYS A 237 2.58 -11.48 17.64
N PRO A 238 3.50 -12.21 18.30
CA PRO A 238 4.56 -12.94 17.61
C PRO A 238 3.99 -13.93 16.58
N TRP A 239 4.75 -14.21 15.53
CA TRP A 239 4.48 -15.29 14.58
C TRP A 239 5.06 -16.61 15.08
N THR A 240 4.44 -17.72 14.69
CA THR A 240 4.81 -19.07 15.10
C THR A 240 5.52 -19.79 13.96
N PRO A 241 6.73 -20.36 14.17
CA PRO A 241 7.37 -21.24 13.20
C PRO A 241 6.44 -22.37 12.75
N GLY A 242 6.42 -22.67 11.45
CA GLY A 242 5.59 -23.71 10.85
C GLY A 242 4.11 -23.35 10.64
N GLU A 243 3.64 -22.21 11.15
CA GLU A 243 2.28 -21.73 10.90
C GLU A 243 2.20 -20.92 9.60
N THR A 244 1.21 -21.19 8.74
CA THR A 244 1.05 -20.46 7.46
C THR A 244 0.26 -19.16 7.65
N TYR A 245 0.83 -18.06 7.19
CA TYR A 245 0.26 -16.72 7.28
C TYR A 245 -0.23 -16.23 5.92
N LEU A 246 -1.38 -15.56 5.90
CA LEU A 246 -1.83 -14.75 4.76
C LEU A 246 -1.17 -13.38 4.81
N ILE A 247 -0.60 -12.95 3.69
CA ILE A 247 -0.08 -11.60 3.48
C ILE A 247 -0.83 -10.99 2.32
N LYS A 248 -1.54 -9.88 2.58
CA LYS A 248 -2.31 -9.18 1.55
C LYS A 248 -2.00 -7.70 1.57
N VAL A 249 -1.73 -7.12 0.41
CA VAL A 249 -1.47 -5.69 0.24
C VAL A 249 -2.54 -5.11 -0.68
N ALA A 250 -3.22 -4.08 -0.21
CA ALA A 250 -4.20 -3.34 -0.96
C ALA A 250 -3.68 -1.93 -1.26
N THR A 251 -3.89 -1.47 -2.49
CA THR A 251 -3.66 -0.09 -2.89
C THR A 251 -4.83 0.79 -2.47
N LYS A 252 -4.61 2.11 -2.33
CA LYS A 252 -5.70 3.07 -2.07
C LYS A 252 -6.81 3.06 -3.13
N LYS A 253 -6.51 2.63 -4.36
CA LYS A 253 -7.48 2.52 -5.45
C LYS A 253 -8.18 1.16 -5.53
N GLY A 254 -8.09 0.34 -4.48
CA GLY A 254 -8.87 -0.90 -4.35
C GLY A 254 -8.24 -2.15 -4.98
N ARG A 255 -7.09 -2.04 -5.66
CA ARG A 255 -6.38 -3.24 -6.12
C ARG A 255 -5.76 -3.99 -4.95
N THR A 256 -5.92 -5.31 -4.91
CA THR A 256 -5.32 -6.18 -3.91
C THR A 256 -4.40 -7.21 -4.54
N ILE A 257 -3.32 -7.54 -3.84
CA ILE A 257 -2.45 -8.68 -4.10
C ILE A 257 -2.29 -9.46 -2.81
N GLU A 258 -2.12 -10.77 -2.91
CA GLU A 258 -1.96 -11.64 -1.76
C GLU A 258 -1.00 -12.78 -2.06
N THR A 259 -0.35 -13.25 -1.00
CA THR A 259 0.48 -14.45 -0.98
C THR A 259 0.34 -15.11 0.39
N VAL A 260 0.81 -16.34 0.49
CA VAL A 260 0.96 -17.03 1.78
C VAL A 260 2.45 -17.27 2.04
N ALA A 261 2.83 -17.28 3.30
CA ALA A 261 4.20 -17.63 3.71
C ALA A 261 4.19 -18.34 5.06
N THR A 262 5.13 -19.26 5.22
CA THR A 262 5.31 -20.06 6.44
C THR A 262 6.73 -19.81 6.93
N PRO A 263 6.93 -19.23 8.13
CA PRO A 263 8.26 -19.07 8.70
C PRO A 263 8.84 -20.44 9.05
N SER A 264 10.08 -20.68 8.65
CA SER A 264 10.88 -21.78 9.20
C SER A 264 11.38 -21.42 10.60
N ALA A 265 11.67 -22.43 11.42
CA ALA A 265 12.36 -22.27 12.68
C ALA A 265 13.81 -21.77 12.49
#